data_AF-A0A521QKY9-F1
#
_entry.id   AF-A0A521QKY9-F1
#
_cell.length_a   1.000
_cell.length_b   1.000
_cell.length_c   1.000
_cell.angle_alpha   90.00
_cell.angle_beta   90.00
_cell.angle_gamma   90.00
#
_symmetry.space_group_name_H-M   'P 1'
#
loop_
_entity.id
_entity.type
_entity.pdbx_description
1 polymer ?
#
loop_
_entity_poly.entity_id
_entity_poly.type
_entity_poly.pdbx_seq_one_letter_code
_entity_poly.pdbx_strand_id
1 'polypeptide(L)'
;MKWISAALVAFFIVIASAEAADKIRIGIPGLGVQFMTFPLAHKKGFLEDERLEAEIIRIIGTVAIAALVSGELDYWTAIGFTARSAIQGIPVKIVQGNLPVYPASLVAGPEIKSVKDLKGKTVAVSVFGGGPDTIARLVL
;
A
#
# COMPACT_ATOMS: atom_id res chain seq x y z
N MET A 1 39.60 -25.43 30.84
CA MET A 1 39.09 -24.04 30.85
C MET A 1 39.02 -23.40 29.46
N LYS A 2 40.11 -23.34 28.68
CA LYS A 2 40.17 -22.61 27.39
C LYS A 2 39.15 -23.07 26.32
N TRP A 3 38.80 -24.35 26.31
CA TRP A 3 37.86 -24.91 25.32
C TRP A 3 36.40 -24.61 25.64
N ILE A 4 36.08 -24.42 26.92
CA ILE A 4 34.74 -23.99 27.37
C ILE A 4 34.51 -22.54 26.97
N SER A 5 35.53 -21.68 27.13
CA SER A 5 35.48 -20.30 26.66
C SER A 5 35.35 -20.19 25.15
N ALA A 6 36.07 -21.02 24.38
CA ALA A 6 35.94 -21.05 22.92
C ALA A 6 34.56 -21.55 22.45
N ALA A 7 34.00 -22.58 23.12
CA ALA A 7 32.66 -23.09 22.83
C ALA A 7 31.57 -22.05 23.16
N LEU A 8 31.72 -21.31 24.25
CA LEU A 8 30.80 -20.23 24.62
C LEU A 8 30.85 -19.08 23.61
N VAL A 9 32.03 -18.66 23.16
CA VAL A 9 32.17 -17.62 22.12
C VAL A 9 31.56 -18.07 20.80
N ALA A 10 31.78 -19.32 20.38
CA ALA A 10 31.15 -19.88 19.17
C ALA A 10 29.62 -19.94 19.29
N PHE A 11 29.10 -20.30 20.46
CA PHE A 11 27.66 -20.34 20.72
C PHE A 11 27.02 -18.94 20.66
N PHE A 12 27.68 -17.91 21.20
CA PHE A 12 27.20 -16.52 21.10
C PHE A 12 27.23 -15.98 19.67
N ILE A 13 28.21 -16.37 18.84
CA ILE A 13 28.29 -15.97 17.43
C ILE A 13 27.18 -16.60 16.60
N VAL A 14 26.83 -17.87 16.88
CA VAL A 14 25.73 -18.57 16.19
C VAL A 14 24.38 -17.98 16.56
N ILE A 15 24.16 -17.59 17.82
CA ILE A 15 22.91 -16.92 18.24
C ILE A 15 22.78 -15.53 17.64
N ALA A 16 23.88 -14.77 17.55
CA ALA A 16 23.88 -13.43 16.96
C ALA A 16 23.61 -13.43 15.44
N SER A 17 23.78 -14.57 14.76
CA SER A 17 23.58 -14.70 13.31
C SER A 17 22.13 -15.02 12.91
N ALA A 18 21.24 -15.22 13.88
CA ALA A 18 19.80 -15.37 13.65
C ALA A 18 19.13 -13.98 13.62
N GLU A 19 19.28 -13.24 12.52
CA GLU A 19 18.48 -12.03 12.28
C GLU A 19 16.99 -12.44 12.23
N ALA A 20 16.19 -11.91 13.16
CA ALA A 20 14.75 -12.12 13.12
C ALA A 20 14.16 -11.46 11.85
N ALA A 21 13.15 -12.08 11.27
CA ALA A 21 12.43 -11.44 10.17
C ALA A 21 11.71 -10.18 10.66
N ASP A 22 11.79 -9.10 9.90
CA ASP A 22 11.09 -7.86 10.24
C ASP A 22 9.61 -8.02 9.94
N LYS A 23 8.75 -7.81 10.94
CA LYS A 23 7.31 -7.84 10.76
C LYS A 23 6.84 -6.53 10.14
N ILE A 24 6.13 -6.61 9.02
CA ILE A 24 5.56 -5.44 8.33
C ILE A 24 4.08 -5.64 8.01
N ARG A 25 3.28 -4.59 8.15
CA ARG A 25 1.86 -4.60 7.81
C ARG A 25 1.62 -3.71 6.60
N ILE A 26 1.10 -4.31 5.54
CA ILE A 26 0.87 -3.66 4.25
C ILE A 26 -0.62 -3.61 3.98
N GLY A 27 -1.16 -2.39 3.91
CA GLY A 27 -2.57 -2.15 3.64
C GLY A 27 -2.88 -2.09 2.15
N ILE A 28 -3.98 -2.75 1.76
CA ILE A 28 -4.55 -2.68 0.41
C ILE A 28 -6.02 -2.21 0.46
N PRO A 29 -6.46 -1.34 -0.47
CA PRO A 29 -7.85 -0.87 -0.51
C PRO A 29 -8.82 -1.92 -1.02
N GLY A 30 -8.34 -2.92 -1.77
CA GLY A 30 -9.16 -3.94 -2.40
C GLY A 30 -8.35 -4.81 -3.35
N LEU A 31 -9.06 -5.62 -4.15
CA LEU A 31 -8.47 -6.67 -4.99
C LEU A 31 -8.30 -6.25 -6.47
N GLY A 32 -8.21 -4.94 -6.74
CA GLY A 32 -7.87 -4.45 -8.08
C GLY A 32 -6.46 -4.86 -8.45
N VAL A 33 -6.22 -5.17 -9.73
CA VAL A 33 -4.91 -5.64 -10.25
C VAL A 33 -3.76 -4.71 -9.85
N GLN A 34 -4.02 -3.39 -9.81
CA GLN A 34 -3.07 -2.37 -9.40
C GLN A 34 -2.58 -2.49 -7.95
N PHE A 35 -3.28 -3.24 -7.09
CA PHE A 35 -2.95 -3.44 -5.69
C PHE A 35 -2.34 -4.83 -5.43
N MET A 36 -2.14 -5.65 -6.46
CA MET A 36 -1.75 -7.06 -6.32
C MET A 36 -0.25 -7.29 -6.19
N THR A 37 0.61 -6.26 -6.31
CA THR A 37 2.07 -6.40 -6.20
C THR A 37 2.49 -7.13 -4.92
N PHE A 38 2.13 -6.59 -3.75
CA PHE A 38 2.50 -7.17 -2.46
C PHE A 38 1.72 -8.45 -2.09
N PRO A 39 0.40 -8.56 -2.34
CA PRO A 39 -0.30 -9.83 -2.17
C PRO A 39 0.32 -10.98 -2.98
N LEU A 40 0.77 -10.71 -4.22
CA LEU A 40 1.42 -11.71 -5.04
C LEU A 40 2.84 -12.02 -4.54
N ALA A 41 3.61 -11.00 -4.17
CA ALA A 41 4.95 -11.17 -3.60
C ALA A 41 4.92 -12.06 -2.35
N HIS A 42 4.01 -11.76 -1.41
CA HIS A 42 3.78 -12.56 -0.22
C HIS A 42 3.39 -14.01 -0.55
N LYS A 43 2.43 -14.21 -1.45
CA LYS A 43 2.03 -15.57 -1.88
C LYS A 43 3.17 -16.36 -2.53
N LYS A 44 4.15 -15.67 -3.12
CA LYS A 44 5.28 -16.28 -3.83
C LYS A 44 6.51 -16.52 -2.97
N GLY A 45 6.52 -16.06 -1.72
CA GLY A 45 7.69 -16.18 -0.85
C GLY A 45 8.71 -15.05 -1.01
N PHE A 46 8.44 -14.05 -1.87
CA PHE A 46 9.43 -13.03 -2.21
C PHE A 46 9.73 -12.05 -1.07
N LEU A 47 8.79 -11.87 -0.14
CA LEU A 47 9.02 -11.01 1.03
C LEU A 47 9.83 -11.78 2.08
N GLU A 48 9.56 -13.06 2.22
CA GLU A 48 10.26 -13.99 3.10
C GLU A 48 11.72 -14.20 2.66
N ASP A 49 11.98 -14.27 1.34
CA ASP A 49 13.33 -14.29 0.76
C ASP A 49 14.14 -13.04 1.16
N GLU A 50 13.46 -11.91 1.37
CA GLU A 50 14.03 -10.64 1.86
C GLU A 50 13.95 -10.50 3.39
N ARG A 51 13.65 -11.58 4.12
CA ARG A 51 13.51 -11.62 5.58
C ARG A 51 12.41 -10.70 6.14
N LEU A 52 11.36 -10.47 5.36
CA LEU A 52 10.18 -9.70 5.76
C LEU A 52 9.01 -10.64 6.06
N GLU A 53 8.53 -10.62 7.30
CA GLU A 53 7.28 -11.29 7.70
C GLU A 53 6.11 -10.32 7.45
N ALA A 54 5.54 -10.37 6.25
CA ALA A 54 4.53 -9.43 5.83
C ALA A 54 3.09 -9.89 6.15
N GLU A 55 2.28 -8.99 6.69
CA GLU A 55 0.83 -9.15 6.78
C GLU A 55 0.14 -8.25 5.75
N ILE A 56 -0.68 -8.85 4.89
CA ILE A 56 -1.47 -8.13 3.88
C ILE A 56 -2.87 -7.86 4.43
N ILE A 57 -3.18 -6.59 4.70
CA ILE A 57 -4.41 -6.18 5.39
C ILE A 57 -5.32 -5.43 4.41
N ARG A 58 -6.55 -5.91 4.21
CA ARG A 58 -7.56 -5.16 3.45
C ARG A 58 -8.22 -4.14 4.35
N ILE A 59 -8.11 -2.85 4.00
CA ILE A 59 -8.57 -1.75 4.85
C ILE A 59 -9.04 -0.56 4.00
N ILE A 60 -10.02 0.19 4.49
CA ILE A 60 -10.51 1.39 3.80
C ILE A 60 -9.49 2.54 3.92
N GLY A 61 -9.37 3.36 2.86
CA GLY A 61 -8.28 4.33 2.74
C GLY A 61 -8.20 5.36 3.88
N THR A 62 -9.33 5.86 4.37
CA THR A 62 -9.35 6.81 5.50
C THR A 62 -8.80 6.21 6.79
N VAL A 63 -9.13 4.94 7.07
CA VAL A 63 -8.62 4.22 8.25
C VAL A 63 -7.15 3.85 8.05
N ALA A 64 -6.75 3.50 6.82
CA ALA A 64 -5.35 3.22 6.49
C ALA A 64 -4.44 4.42 6.81
N ILE A 65 -4.84 5.64 6.43
CA ILE A 65 -4.04 6.84 6.73
C ILE A 65 -3.90 7.06 8.24
N ALA A 66 -4.98 6.87 9.02
CA ALA A 66 -4.91 6.97 10.47
C ALA A 66 -3.96 5.92 11.06
N ALA A 67 -4.03 4.68 10.57
CA ALA A 67 -3.15 3.59 11.01
C ALA A 67 -1.67 3.83 10.64
N LEU A 68 -1.38 4.44 9.49
CA LEU A 68 -0.01 4.86 9.14
C LEU A 68 0.53 5.89 10.15
N VAL A 69 -0.31 6.86 10.55
CA VAL A 69 0.09 7.91 11.49
C VAL A 69 0.27 7.36 12.91
N SER A 70 -0.57 6.41 13.34
CA SER A 70 -0.43 5.76 14.65
C SER A 70 0.67 4.69 14.70
N GLY A 71 1.23 4.29 13.55
CA GLY A 71 2.17 3.19 13.46
C GLY A 71 1.50 1.82 13.60
N GLU A 72 0.18 1.71 13.41
CA GLU A 72 -0.56 0.44 13.28
C GLU A 72 -0.50 -0.15 11.87
N LEU A 73 -0.05 0.63 10.89
CA LEU A 73 0.22 0.18 9.53
C LEU A 73 1.57 0.73 9.10
N ASP A 74 2.39 -0.11 8.47
CA ASP A 74 3.73 0.27 8.05
C ASP A 74 3.71 0.82 6.61
N TYR A 75 2.91 0.20 5.73
CA TYR A 75 2.80 0.60 4.33
C TYR A 75 1.36 0.60 3.82
N TRP A 76 1.10 1.45 2.83
CA TRP A 76 -0.19 1.55 2.15
C TRP A 76 0.00 1.69 0.64
N THR A 77 -0.82 0.98 -0.12
CA THR A 77 -0.63 0.84 -1.57
C THR A 77 -1.44 1.82 -2.42
N ALA A 78 -2.36 2.62 -1.86
CA ALA A 78 -3.21 3.53 -2.64
C ALA A 78 -2.73 4.99 -2.60
N ILE A 79 -2.08 5.41 -3.70
CA ILE A 79 -1.46 6.74 -3.85
C ILE A 79 -2.44 7.90 -3.69
N GLY A 80 -3.67 7.80 -4.23
CA GLY A 80 -4.62 8.93 -4.22
C GLY A 80 -4.96 9.44 -2.82
N PHE A 81 -5.20 8.53 -1.87
CA PHE A 81 -5.42 8.89 -0.46
C PHE A 81 -4.18 9.53 0.15
N THR A 82 -3.00 8.91 -0.05
CA THR A 82 -1.74 9.41 0.50
C THR A 82 -1.40 10.80 -0.03
N ALA A 83 -1.57 11.04 -1.33
CA ALA A 83 -1.30 12.34 -1.95
C ALA A 83 -2.21 13.43 -1.36
N ARG A 84 -3.52 13.16 -1.27
CA ARG A 84 -4.47 14.09 -0.66
C ARG A 84 -4.11 14.37 0.81
N SER A 85 -3.81 13.34 1.59
CA SER A 85 -3.44 13.47 3.00
C SER A 85 -2.15 14.27 3.20
N ALA A 86 -1.14 14.03 2.37
CA ALA A 86 0.11 14.81 2.39
C ALA A 86 -0.15 16.30 2.07
N ILE A 87 -0.99 16.60 1.08
CA ILE A 87 -1.40 17.98 0.77
C ILE A 87 -2.11 18.65 1.96
N GLN A 88 -2.87 17.87 2.74
CA GLN A 88 -3.53 18.34 3.96
C GLN A 88 -2.59 18.48 5.16
N GLY A 89 -1.28 18.24 5.01
CA GLY A 89 -0.29 18.35 6.07
C GLY A 89 -0.20 17.13 6.99
N ILE A 90 -0.87 16.03 6.66
CA ILE A 90 -0.71 14.76 7.39
C ILE A 90 0.70 14.22 7.07
N PRO A 91 1.49 13.78 8.07
CA PRO A 91 2.89 13.39 7.90
C PRO A 91 3.05 12.02 7.25
N VAL A 92 2.60 11.89 6.01
CA VAL A 92 2.72 10.67 5.19
C VAL A 92 3.56 10.96 3.94
N LYS A 93 4.25 9.93 3.43
CA LYS A 93 5.11 10.04 2.25
C LYS A 93 4.81 8.93 1.25
N ILE A 94 4.84 9.27 -0.03
CA ILE A 94 4.83 8.30 -1.12
C ILE A 94 6.29 7.91 -1.39
N VAL A 95 6.62 6.63 -1.22
CA VAL A 95 7.98 6.12 -1.41
C VAL A 95 8.11 5.23 -2.65
N GLN A 96 6.99 4.78 -3.21
CA GLN A 96 6.97 3.80 -4.29
C GLN A 96 5.71 3.95 -5.16
N GLY A 97 5.87 3.82 -6.48
CA GLY A 97 4.79 3.73 -7.45
C GLY A 97 4.85 2.40 -8.20
N ASN A 98 3.77 1.63 -8.18
CA ASN A 98 3.70 0.30 -8.80
C ASN A 98 3.41 0.34 -10.29
N LEU A 99 2.76 1.41 -10.75
CA LEU A 99 2.30 1.56 -12.12
C LEU A 99 2.71 2.94 -12.64
N PRO A 100 3.10 3.04 -13.92
CA PRO A 100 3.46 4.32 -14.54
C PRO A 100 2.25 5.23 -14.73
N VAL A 101 1.04 4.65 -14.83
CA VAL A 101 -0.23 5.36 -14.99
C VAL A 101 -1.27 4.76 -14.07
N TYR A 102 -2.19 5.59 -13.58
CA TYR A 102 -3.32 5.12 -12.80
C TYR A 102 -4.37 4.52 -13.74
N PRO A 103 -4.68 3.21 -13.66
CA PRO A 103 -5.67 2.59 -14.52
C PRO A 103 -7.08 2.97 -14.03
N ALA A 104 -7.65 4.01 -14.61
CA ALA A 104 -9.04 4.41 -14.40
C ALA A 104 -9.81 4.34 -15.72
N SER A 105 -11.08 3.90 -15.62
CA SER A 105 -12.04 3.95 -16.71
C SER A 105 -13.28 4.67 -16.21
N LEU A 106 -13.83 5.56 -17.05
CA LEU A 106 -15.15 6.13 -16.84
C LEU A 106 -16.15 5.30 -17.64
N VAL A 107 -17.12 4.73 -16.95
CA VAL A 107 -18.19 3.93 -17.56
C VAL A 107 -19.47 4.74 -17.50
N ALA A 108 -20.13 4.90 -18.63
CA ALA A 108 -21.35 5.66 -18.75
C ALA A 108 -22.42 4.88 -19.53
N GLY A 109 -23.69 5.25 -19.34
CA GLY A 109 -24.80 4.70 -20.10
C GLY A 109 -24.70 5.04 -21.59
N PRO A 110 -25.40 4.29 -22.47
CA PRO A 110 -25.32 4.47 -23.91
C PRO A 110 -25.75 5.86 -24.40
N GLU A 111 -26.48 6.64 -23.58
CA GLU A 111 -26.90 8.01 -23.85
C GLU A 111 -25.77 9.04 -23.73
N ILE A 112 -24.68 8.72 -23.03
CA ILE A 112 -23.51 9.58 -22.88
C ILE A 112 -22.51 9.23 -23.99
N LYS A 113 -22.34 10.12 -24.98
CA LYS A 113 -21.48 9.87 -26.15
C LYS A 113 -20.14 10.58 -26.06
N SER A 114 -20.02 11.56 -25.18
CA SER A 114 -18.81 12.33 -24.96
C SER A 114 -18.69 12.81 -23.51
N VAL A 115 -17.48 13.20 -23.11
CA VAL A 115 -17.23 13.81 -21.79
C VAL A 115 -18.05 15.08 -21.59
N LYS A 116 -18.35 15.84 -22.66
CA LYS A 116 -19.16 17.07 -22.59
C LYS A 116 -20.58 16.80 -22.10
N ASP A 117 -21.12 15.63 -22.38
CA ASP A 117 -22.47 15.24 -21.98
C ASP A 117 -22.59 15.02 -20.46
N LEU A 118 -21.46 14.95 -19.75
CA LEU A 118 -21.41 14.81 -18.29
C LEU A 118 -21.58 16.16 -17.56
N LYS A 119 -21.50 17.29 -18.27
CA LYS A 119 -21.60 18.61 -17.64
C LYS A 119 -22.93 18.75 -16.90
N GLY A 120 -22.86 19.02 -15.59
CA GLY A 120 -24.02 19.17 -14.72
C GLY A 120 -24.69 17.84 -14.31
N LYS A 121 -24.15 16.68 -14.71
CA LYS A 121 -24.62 15.37 -14.24
C LYS A 121 -23.84 14.93 -13.01
N THR A 122 -24.48 14.10 -12.19
CA THR A 122 -23.82 13.45 -11.05
C THR A 122 -22.99 12.26 -11.55
N VAL A 123 -21.70 12.22 -11.17
CA VAL A 123 -20.79 11.11 -11.46
C VAL A 123 -20.54 10.31 -10.18
N ALA A 124 -20.85 9.03 -10.21
CA ALA A 124 -20.57 8.13 -9.10
C ALA A 124 -19.08 7.77 -9.06
N VAL A 125 -18.51 7.73 -7.86
CA VAL A 125 -17.12 7.33 -7.60
C VAL A 125 -17.10 6.27 -6.51
N SER A 126 -16.10 5.38 -6.55
CA SER A 126 -16.05 4.27 -5.60
C SER A 126 -15.85 4.72 -4.15
N VAL A 127 -14.95 5.67 -3.92
CA VAL A 127 -14.70 6.27 -2.60
C VAL A 127 -14.28 7.73 -2.78
N PHE A 128 -14.90 8.63 -2.01
CA PHE A 128 -14.51 10.03 -1.95
C PHE A 128 -13.08 10.19 -1.44
N GLY A 129 -12.30 11.08 -2.05
CA GLY A 129 -10.87 11.24 -1.78
C GLY A 129 -9.97 10.15 -2.31
N GLY A 130 -10.54 9.09 -2.89
CA GLY A 130 -9.77 8.04 -3.56
C GLY A 130 -9.29 8.48 -4.94
N GLY A 131 -8.55 7.58 -5.60
CA GLY A 131 -8.04 7.80 -6.96
C GLY A 131 -9.13 8.20 -7.97
N PRO A 132 -10.27 7.48 -8.07
CA PRO A 132 -11.32 7.84 -9.03
C PRO A 132 -11.97 9.20 -8.77
N ASP A 133 -12.19 9.59 -7.52
CA ASP A 133 -12.70 10.93 -7.16
C ASP A 133 -11.70 12.03 -7.53
N THR A 134 -10.41 11.82 -7.25
CA THR A 134 -9.36 12.78 -7.59
C THR A 134 -9.24 12.95 -9.10
N ILE A 135 -9.23 11.86 -9.86
CA ILE A 135 -9.14 11.91 -11.33
C ILE A 135 -10.40 12.52 -11.93
N ALA A 136 -11.58 12.15 -11.46
CA ALA A 136 -12.83 12.72 -11.95
C ALA A 136 -12.84 14.25 -11.79
N ARG A 137 -12.38 14.79 -10.67
CA ARG A 137 -12.28 16.25 -10.44
C ARG A 137 -11.23 16.97 -11.28
N LEU A 138 -10.22 16.24 -11.76
CA LEU A 138 -9.15 16.82 -12.60
C LEU A 138 -9.53 16.83 -14.10
N VAL A 139 -10.36 15.87 -14.53
CA VAL A 139 -10.63 15.61 -15.94
C VAL A 139 -12.02 16.06 -16.40
N LEU A 140 -13.00 16.09 -15.49
CA LEU A 140 -14.41 16.46 -15.77
C LEU A 140 -14.72 17.88 -15.29
#